data_AF-A0A316WX24-F1
#
_entry.id   AF-A0A316WX24-F1
#
_cell.length_a   1.000
_cell.length_b   1.000
_cell.length_c   1.000
_cell.angle_alpha   90.00
_cell.angle_beta   90.00
_cell.angle_gamma   90.00
#
_symmetry.space_group_name_H-M   'P 1'
#
loop_
_entity.id
_entity.type
_entity.pdbx_description
1 polymer ?
#
loop_
_entity_poly.entity_id
_entity_poly.type
_entity_poly.pdbx_seq_one_letter_code
_entity_poly.pdbx_strand_id
1 'polypeptide(L)'
;MKKNNFRFVDHPEDPNVGLANEEITLLQKGLNLQFPETYIYYLQNAGKKSNVFPVENDIEKLKKYQKQLKEALKERNLLITESLFCFQYNIEYEPLVGQDFETFYFFNLSDPKSPDLYIFGDFITNFDWLGYDKELDNKENFVDFINYKTKEKFRIKETIGLGDILVWILLIPVFIIILIIIIFQNVKEKIKNQ
;
A
#
# COMPACT_ATOMS: atom_id res chain seq x y z
N MET A 1 1.13 17.48 16.36
CA MET A 1 0.73 16.12 16.80
C MET A 1 1.81 15.14 16.37
N LYS A 2 2.16 14.15 17.22
CA LYS A 2 3.12 13.10 16.83
C LYS A 2 2.48 12.23 15.74
N LYS A 3 3.19 12.05 14.62
CA LYS A 3 2.77 11.15 13.52
C LYS A 3 3.18 9.73 13.89
N ASN A 4 2.23 8.81 14.02
CA ASN A 4 2.50 7.42 14.40
C ASN A 4 2.54 6.56 13.14
N ASN A 5 3.74 6.28 12.61
CA ASN A 5 3.85 5.54 11.34
C ASN A 5 3.66 4.04 11.55
N PHE A 6 2.58 3.50 10.99
CA PHE A 6 2.35 2.06 10.86
C PHE A 6 3.14 1.54 9.67
N ARG A 7 3.83 0.42 9.83
CA ARG A 7 4.79 -0.09 8.84
C ARG A 7 4.75 -1.60 8.80
N PHE A 8 4.82 -2.13 7.60
CA PHE A 8 4.54 -3.53 7.33
C PHE A 8 5.53 -4.05 6.30
N VAL A 9 6.60 -4.75 6.71
CA VAL A 9 7.40 -5.70 5.90
C VAL A 9 8.63 -6.27 6.62
N ASP A 10 8.96 -7.51 6.28
CA ASP A 10 10.24 -8.22 6.54
C ASP A 10 11.22 -7.98 5.36
N HIS A 11 12.16 -7.03 5.49
CA HIS A 11 13.18 -6.76 4.46
C HIS A 11 14.60 -7.14 4.95
N PRO A 12 15.39 -7.94 4.22
CA PRO A 12 16.74 -8.30 4.63
C PRO A 12 17.83 -7.25 4.34
N GLU A 13 17.52 -6.13 3.66
CA GLU A 13 18.53 -5.23 3.05
C GLU A 13 18.50 -3.77 3.59
N ASP A 14 17.46 -3.36 4.31
CA ASP A 14 17.42 -2.11 5.09
C ASP A 14 17.38 -2.54 6.57
N PRO A 15 18.14 -1.94 7.50
CA PRO A 15 18.04 -2.29 8.92
C PRO A 15 16.59 -2.22 9.38
N ASN A 16 15.96 -3.40 9.51
CA ASN A 16 14.60 -3.60 10.00
C ASN A 16 14.55 -3.17 11.47
N VAL A 17 14.40 -1.88 11.70
CA VAL A 17 14.12 -1.37 13.03
C VAL A 17 12.62 -1.17 13.08
N GLY A 18 11.84 -2.04 13.71
CA GLY A 18 10.39 -1.82 13.86
C GLY A 18 10.03 -0.88 14.99
N LEU A 19 8.75 -0.85 15.35
CA LEU A 19 8.24 0.05 16.39
C LEU A 19 8.81 -0.33 17.76
N ALA A 20 9.18 0.69 18.54
CA ALA A 20 9.54 0.49 19.94
C ALA A 20 8.30 0.18 20.79
N ASN A 21 8.49 -0.50 21.92
CA ASN A 21 7.40 -0.86 22.84
C ASN A 21 6.60 0.35 23.31
N GLU A 22 7.26 1.49 23.49
CA GLU A 22 6.63 2.74 23.89
C GLU A 22 5.72 3.28 22.78
N GLU A 23 6.12 3.14 21.51
CA GLU A 23 5.32 3.56 20.35
C GLU A 23 4.06 2.69 20.22
N ILE A 24 4.21 1.38 20.39
CA ILE A 24 3.09 0.41 20.38
C ILE A 24 2.14 0.68 21.55
N THR A 25 2.67 0.93 22.75
CA THR A 25 1.86 1.24 23.95
C THR A 25 1.07 2.54 23.77
N LEU A 26 1.70 3.59 23.24
CA LEU A 26 1.03 4.85 22.94
C LEU A 26 -0.10 4.66 21.94
N LEU A 27 0.10 3.78 20.97
CA LEU A 27 -0.87 3.48 19.93
C LEU A 27 -2.08 2.71 20.47
N GLN A 28 -1.84 1.64 21.21
CA GLN A 28 -2.88 0.87 21.90
C GLN A 28 -3.72 1.78 22.81
N LYS A 29 -3.06 2.63 23.60
CA LYS A 29 -3.74 3.58 24.48
C LYS A 29 -4.56 4.60 23.70
N GLY A 30 -4.00 5.17 22.63
CA GLY A 30 -4.68 6.22 21.88
C GLY A 30 -5.85 5.71 21.04
N LEU A 31 -5.81 4.45 20.61
CA LEU A 31 -6.93 3.78 19.92
C LEU A 31 -7.90 3.08 20.88
N ASN A 32 -7.54 2.94 22.15
CA ASN A 32 -8.24 2.12 23.14
C ASN A 32 -8.44 0.67 22.66
N LEU A 33 -7.36 0.08 22.13
CA LEU A 33 -7.32 -1.28 21.61
C LEU A 33 -6.18 -2.08 22.25
N GLN A 34 -6.39 -3.38 22.39
CA GLN A 34 -5.34 -4.32 22.80
C GLN A 34 -4.91 -5.13 21.58
N PHE A 35 -3.61 -5.10 21.27
CA PHE A 35 -3.07 -5.83 20.14
C PHE A 35 -2.61 -7.23 20.58
N PRO A 36 -2.90 -8.29 19.79
CA PRO A 36 -2.36 -9.62 20.03
C PRO A 36 -0.83 -9.64 19.98
N GLU A 37 -0.20 -10.53 20.74
CA GLU A 37 1.26 -10.66 20.79
C GLU A 37 1.88 -10.91 19.41
N THR A 38 1.21 -11.70 18.56
CA THR A 38 1.62 -11.98 17.19
C THR A 38 1.70 -10.71 16.33
N TYR A 39 0.74 -9.80 16.50
CA TYR A 39 0.72 -8.52 15.82
C TYR A 39 1.72 -7.52 16.40
N ILE A 40 1.93 -7.52 17.72
CA ILE A 40 2.98 -6.72 18.36
C ILE A 40 4.36 -7.17 17.86
N TYR A 41 4.62 -8.48 17.85
CA TYR A 41 5.85 -9.06 17.32
C TYR A 41 6.06 -8.64 15.87
N TYR A 42 5.01 -8.69 15.05
CA TYR A 42 5.06 -8.20 13.69
C TYR A 42 5.48 -6.71 13.63
N LEU A 43 4.85 -5.82 14.40
CA LEU A 43 5.15 -4.39 14.40
C LEU A 43 6.57 -4.04 14.86
N GLN A 44 7.12 -4.83 15.79
CA GLN A 44 8.50 -4.68 16.28
C GLN A 44 9.54 -5.10 15.25
N ASN A 45 9.20 -6.03 14.36
CA ASN A 45 10.11 -6.57 13.35
C ASN A 45 9.89 -5.95 11.95
N ALA A 46 8.76 -5.26 11.72
CA ALA A 46 8.49 -4.58 10.46
C ALA A 46 9.38 -3.33 10.27
N GLY A 47 10.17 -3.27 9.20
CA GLY A 47 11.21 -2.24 9.04
C GLY A 47 10.73 -0.78 9.00
N LYS A 48 11.40 0.11 9.75
CA LYS A 48 11.13 1.57 9.86
C LYS A 48 11.10 2.33 8.53
N LYS A 49 11.63 1.83 7.42
CA LYS A 49 11.63 2.54 6.13
C LYS A 49 10.82 1.83 5.04
N SER A 50 10.32 0.64 5.34
CA SER A 50 9.83 -0.30 4.34
C SER A 50 8.31 -0.32 4.28
N ASN A 51 7.65 0.85 4.25
CA ASN A 51 6.20 0.86 4.12
C ASN A 51 5.77 0.66 2.66
N VAL A 52 5.32 -0.54 2.37
CA VAL A 52 4.87 -0.95 1.03
C VAL A 52 3.38 -0.76 0.87
N PHE A 53 2.65 -0.80 1.98
CA PHE A 53 1.22 -0.56 2.05
C PHE A 53 0.95 0.75 2.80
N PRO A 54 0.33 1.77 2.17
CA PRO A 54 0.10 3.06 2.81
C PRO A 54 -0.93 2.91 3.93
N VAL A 55 -0.52 3.15 5.16
CA VAL A 55 -1.40 3.06 6.33
C VAL A 55 -1.53 4.40 7.00
N GLU A 56 -2.73 4.71 7.49
CA GLU A 56 -3.01 5.98 8.15
C GLU A 56 -2.18 6.10 9.42
N ASN A 57 -1.50 7.24 9.59
CA ASN A 57 -0.56 7.49 10.68
C ASN A 57 -1.03 8.59 11.65
N ASP A 58 -2.16 9.23 11.33
CA ASP A 58 -2.86 10.14 12.21
C ASP A 58 -3.85 9.37 13.09
N ILE A 59 -3.65 9.49 14.41
CA ILE A 59 -4.46 8.77 15.39
C ILE A 59 -5.92 9.22 15.41
N GLU A 60 -6.21 10.50 15.13
CA GLU A 60 -7.59 10.99 15.10
C GLU A 60 -8.33 10.48 13.87
N LYS A 61 -7.63 10.38 12.74
CA LYS A 61 -8.19 9.71 11.55
C LYS A 61 -8.41 8.22 11.77
N LEU A 62 -7.49 7.53 12.43
CA LEU A 62 -7.68 6.12 12.75
C LEU A 62 -8.87 5.90 13.68
N LYS A 63 -9.06 6.76 14.69
CA LYS A 63 -10.27 6.72 15.53
C LYS A 63 -11.53 6.91 14.70
N LYS A 64 -11.50 7.84 13.74
CA LYS A 64 -12.61 8.04 12.79
C LYS A 64 -12.87 6.76 11.99
N TYR A 65 -11.84 6.12 11.46
CA TYR A 65 -11.97 4.87 10.71
C TYR A 65 -12.53 3.74 11.58
N GLN A 66 -12.09 3.61 12.85
CA GLN A 66 -12.66 2.63 13.78
C GLN A 66 -14.16 2.83 13.95
N LYS A 67 -14.60 4.09 14.09
CA LYS A 67 -16.01 4.42 14.28
C LYS A 67 -16.82 4.13 13.01
N GLN A 68 -16.34 4.58 11.85
CA GLN A 68 -17.00 4.38 10.56
C GLN A 68 -17.14 2.88 10.24
N LEU A 69 -16.08 2.09 10.43
CA LEU A 69 -16.14 0.65 10.24
C LEU A 69 -17.20 0.00 11.14
N LYS A 70 -17.22 0.34 12.44
CA LYS A 70 -18.20 -0.21 13.40
C LYS A 70 -19.63 0.13 13.01
N GLU A 71 -19.89 1.35 12.56
CA GLU A 71 -21.21 1.77 12.10
C GLU A 71 -21.63 0.97 10.85
N ALA A 72 -20.75 0.88 9.86
CA ALA A 72 -21.03 0.18 8.60
C ALA A 72 -21.23 -1.34 8.79
N LEU A 73 -20.43 -1.98 9.65
CA LEU A 73 -20.60 -3.41 9.97
C LEU A 73 -21.89 -3.67 10.78
N LYS A 74 -22.27 -2.76 11.68
CA LYS A 74 -23.49 -2.87 12.49
C LYS A 74 -24.74 -2.85 11.63
N GLU A 75 -24.79 -2.02 10.58
CA GLU A 75 -25.91 -1.96 9.63
C GLU A 75 -26.17 -3.30 8.94
N ARG A 76 -25.13 -4.11 8.75
CA ARG A 76 -25.19 -5.45 8.15
C ARG A 76 -25.21 -6.59 9.18
N ASN A 77 -25.24 -6.28 10.47
CA ASN A 77 -25.18 -7.23 11.57
C ASN A 77 -23.93 -8.15 11.55
N LEU A 78 -22.77 -7.61 11.18
CA LEU A 78 -21.50 -8.33 11.05
C LEU A 78 -20.51 -7.94 12.15
N LEU A 79 -19.77 -8.91 12.69
CA LEU A 79 -18.60 -8.71 13.58
C LEU A 79 -18.83 -7.72 14.75
N ILE A 80 -20.06 -7.59 15.26
CA ILE A 80 -20.47 -6.52 16.20
C ILE A 80 -19.73 -6.61 17.54
N THR A 81 -19.41 -7.82 17.98
CA THR A 81 -18.77 -8.11 19.28
C THR A 81 -17.25 -8.14 19.20
N GLU A 82 -16.69 -8.07 17.99
CA GLU A 82 -15.27 -8.28 17.75
C GLU A 82 -14.46 -7.01 18.05
N SER A 83 -13.22 -7.22 18.52
CA SER A 83 -12.24 -6.15 18.65
C SER A 83 -11.58 -5.94 17.29
N LEU A 84 -11.96 -4.88 16.59
CA LEU A 84 -11.46 -4.62 15.23
C LEU A 84 -10.45 -3.47 15.22
N PHE A 85 -9.43 -3.58 14.38
CA PHE A 85 -8.50 -2.48 14.10
C PHE A 85 -8.48 -2.14 12.61
N CYS A 86 -9.17 -1.05 12.25
CA CYS A 86 -9.19 -0.49 10.91
C CYS A 86 -8.00 0.43 10.68
N PHE A 87 -7.06 0.03 9.85
CA PHE A 87 -5.82 0.78 9.64
C PHE A 87 -5.87 1.62 8.35
N GLN A 88 -6.85 1.36 7.48
CA GLN A 88 -7.05 2.13 6.27
C GLN A 88 -8.52 2.17 5.86
N TYR A 89 -8.93 3.31 5.33
CA TYR A 89 -10.23 3.54 4.71
C TYR A 89 -10.01 4.37 3.45
N ASN A 90 -10.46 3.84 2.32
CA ASN A 90 -10.35 4.46 1.00
C ASN A 90 -11.73 4.81 0.47
N ILE A 91 -11.76 5.87 -0.33
CA ILE A 91 -12.90 6.25 -1.16
C ILE A 91 -12.34 6.42 -2.57
N GLU A 92 -12.83 5.62 -3.51
CA GLU A 92 -12.37 5.60 -4.90
C GLU A 92 -13.60 5.72 -5.82
N TYR A 93 -13.57 6.67 -6.74
CA TYR A 93 -14.67 6.84 -7.70
C TYR A 93 -14.65 5.70 -8.72
N GLU A 94 -15.74 4.94 -8.81
CA GLU A 94 -15.94 3.87 -9.79
C GLU A 94 -16.67 4.42 -11.04
N PRO A 95 -15.97 4.65 -12.16
CA PRO A 95 -16.55 5.29 -13.33
C PRO A 95 -17.65 4.47 -14.01
N LEU A 96 -17.63 3.13 -13.88
CA LEU A 96 -18.63 2.26 -14.48
C LEU A 96 -20.01 2.46 -13.85
N VAL A 97 -20.04 2.71 -12.54
CA VAL A 97 -21.26 2.88 -11.74
C VAL A 97 -21.57 4.37 -11.51
N GLY A 98 -20.57 5.24 -11.65
CA GLY A 98 -20.70 6.68 -11.45
C GLY A 98 -20.83 7.08 -9.99
N GLN A 99 -20.23 6.31 -9.07
CA GLN A 99 -20.33 6.51 -7.63
C GLN A 99 -19.00 6.27 -6.93
N ASP A 100 -18.86 6.86 -5.75
CA ASP A 100 -17.72 6.62 -4.87
C ASP A 100 -17.89 5.28 -4.16
N PHE A 101 -16.92 4.39 -4.34
CA PHE A 101 -16.80 3.12 -3.64
C PHE A 101 -15.99 3.30 -2.38
N GLU A 102 -16.50 2.78 -1.27
CA GLU A 102 -15.82 2.79 0.01
C GLU A 102 -15.13 1.45 0.26
N THR A 103 -13.95 1.47 0.85
CA THR A 103 -13.26 0.24 1.24
C THR A 103 -12.53 0.41 2.57
N PHE A 104 -12.84 -0.46 3.51
CA PHE A 104 -12.17 -0.58 4.80
C PHE A 104 -11.21 -1.76 4.80
N TYR A 105 -9.99 -1.54 5.29
CA TYR A 105 -9.01 -2.59 5.58
C TYR A 105 -8.82 -2.66 7.09
N PHE A 106 -9.02 -3.85 7.68
CA PHE A 106 -8.98 -4.02 9.12
C PHE A 106 -8.56 -5.42 9.56
N PHE A 107 -8.12 -5.52 10.81
CA PHE A 107 -7.86 -6.79 11.47
C PHE A 107 -8.97 -7.13 12.44
N ASN A 108 -9.25 -8.42 12.57
CA ASN A 108 -9.90 -8.94 13.77
C ASN A 108 -8.83 -9.23 14.83
N LEU A 109 -8.82 -8.46 15.91
CA LEU A 109 -7.92 -8.62 17.05
C LEU A 109 -8.45 -9.60 18.10
N SER A 110 -9.67 -10.11 17.95
CA SER A 110 -10.23 -11.11 18.87
C SER A 110 -9.62 -12.50 18.67
N ASP A 111 -9.08 -12.80 17.48
CA ASP A 111 -8.39 -14.08 17.23
C ASP A 111 -6.90 -13.95 17.60
N PRO A 112 -6.41 -14.69 18.62
CA PRO A 112 -5.02 -14.63 19.04
C PRO A 112 -4.03 -15.28 18.07
N LYS A 113 -4.48 -16.12 17.13
CA LYS A 113 -3.58 -16.94 16.30
C LYS A 113 -2.97 -16.18 15.12
N SER A 114 -3.74 -15.29 14.50
CA SER A 114 -3.31 -14.53 13.33
C SER A 114 -4.18 -13.29 13.18
N PRO A 115 -3.61 -12.09 12.92
CA PRO A 115 -4.40 -10.95 12.51
C PRO A 115 -4.90 -11.21 11.09
N ASP A 116 -6.03 -11.88 10.95
CA ASP A 116 -6.65 -12.09 9.64
C ASP A 116 -7.04 -10.72 9.07
N LEU A 117 -6.69 -10.51 7.79
CA LEU A 117 -7.02 -9.29 7.08
C LEU A 117 -8.44 -9.39 6.53
N TYR A 118 -9.26 -8.43 6.91
CA TYR A 118 -10.60 -8.26 6.39
C TYR A 118 -10.67 -7.03 5.50
N ILE A 119 -11.40 -7.18 4.41
CA ILE A 119 -11.76 -6.09 3.51
C ILE A 119 -13.27 -5.99 3.54
N PHE A 120 -13.78 -4.81 3.88
CA PHE A 120 -15.21 -4.53 3.81
C PHE A 120 -15.42 -3.33 2.90
N GLY A 121 -16.12 -3.49 1.79
CA GLY A 121 -16.22 -2.43 0.80
C GLY A 121 -17.21 -2.71 -0.30
N ASP A 122 -17.39 -1.72 -1.15
CA ASP A 122 -18.24 -1.81 -2.33
C ASP A 122 -17.50 -2.55 -3.46
N PHE A 123 -18.11 -3.60 -4.00
CA PHE A 123 -17.55 -4.40 -5.07
C PHE A 123 -18.56 -4.61 -6.19
N ILE A 124 -18.07 -4.62 -7.43
CA ILE A 124 -18.89 -4.95 -8.59
C ILE A 124 -19.24 -6.45 -8.53
N THR A 125 -20.54 -6.74 -8.41
CA THR A 125 -21.07 -8.11 -8.38
C THR A 125 -21.56 -8.55 -9.76
N ASN A 126 -21.94 -7.60 -10.61
CA ASN A 126 -22.37 -7.87 -11.99
C ASN A 126 -21.98 -6.72 -12.93
N PHE A 127 -21.01 -6.96 -13.81
CA PHE A 127 -20.57 -5.97 -14.80
C PHE A 127 -21.65 -5.64 -15.85
N ASP A 128 -22.46 -6.62 -16.27
CA ASP A 128 -23.44 -6.44 -17.33
C ASP A 128 -24.59 -5.53 -16.92
N TRP A 129 -24.93 -5.50 -15.63
CA TRP A 129 -26.00 -4.66 -15.07
C TRP A 129 -25.49 -3.52 -14.20
N LEU A 130 -24.17 -3.29 -14.17
CA LEU A 130 -23.52 -2.32 -13.28
C LEU A 130 -23.94 -2.52 -11.80
N GLY A 131 -24.20 -3.77 -11.43
CA GLY A 131 -24.59 -4.17 -10.10
C GLY A 131 -23.38 -4.20 -9.18
N TYR A 132 -23.51 -3.61 -8.00
CA TYR A 132 -22.51 -3.62 -6.94
C TYR A 132 -23.18 -3.83 -5.59
N ASP A 133 -22.47 -4.42 -4.64
CA ASP A 133 -22.90 -4.55 -3.24
C ASP A 133 -21.71 -4.33 -2.31
N LYS A 134 -22.01 -4.00 -1.06
CA LYS A 134 -21.03 -3.90 0.01
C LYS A 134 -20.82 -5.27 0.63
N GLU A 135 -19.66 -5.86 0.38
CA GLU A 135 -19.34 -7.22 0.80
C GLU A 135 -18.21 -7.24 1.84
N LEU A 136 -18.26 -8.25 2.70
CA LEU A 136 -17.16 -8.58 3.61
C LEU A 136 -16.38 -9.74 2.99
N ASP A 137 -15.15 -9.45 2.58
CA ASP A 137 -14.21 -10.44 2.08
C ASP A 137 -13.14 -10.72 3.15
N ASN A 138 -12.90 -11.99 3.44
CA ASN A 138 -11.79 -12.42 4.28
C ASN A 138 -10.65 -12.82 3.34
N LYS A 139 -9.66 -11.93 3.21
CA LYS A 139 -8.54 -12.13 2.31
C LYS A 139 -7.25 -12.41 3.06
N GLU A 140 -6.80 -13.65 2.92
CA GLU A 140 -5.42 -14.10 3.10
C GLU A 140 -4.85 -13.92 4.52
N ASN A 141 -3.82 -14.71 4.82
CA ASN A 141 -2.97 -14.41 5.97
C ASN A 141 -2.37 -13.01 5.75
N PHE A 142 -2.46 -12.15 6.74
CA PHE A 142 -1.94 -10.79 6.65
C PHE A 142 -0.49 -10.70 6.15
N VAL A 143 0.34 -11.66 6.57
CA VAL A 143 1.73 -11.78 6.11
C VAL A 143 1.80 -11.98 4.60
N ASP A 144 0.93 -12.84 4.05
CA ASP A 144 0.87 -13.11 2.61
C ASP A 144 0.38 -11.89 1.83
N PHE A 145 -0.63 -11.18 2.32
CA PHE A 145 -1.12 -9.95 1.70
C PHE A 145 -0.03 -8.87 1.63
N ILE A 146 0.68 -8.64 2.73
CA ILE A 146 1.80 -7.70 2.75
C ILE A 146 2.90 -8.16 1.81
N ASN A 147 3.26 -9.44 1.83
CA ASN A 147 4.25 -9.99 0.92
C ASN A 147 3.85 -9.82 -0.55
N TYR A 148 2.57 -10.01 -0.88
CA TYR A 148 2.03 -9.77 -2.21
C TYR A 148 2.14 -8.29 -2.60
N LYS A 149 1.66 -7.37 -1.77
CA LYS A 149 1.74 -5.91 -2.03
C LYS A 149 3.17 -5.41 -2.13
N THR A 150 4.05 -6.04 -1.38
CA THR A 150 5.50 -5.81 -1.43
C THR A 150 6.05 -6.23 -2.78
N LYS A 151 5.79 -7.47 -3.18
CA LYS A 151 6.17 -7.98 -4.50
C LYS A 151 5.58 -7.11 -5.61
N GLU A 152 4.33 -6.67 -5.52
CA GLU A 152 3.70 -5.81 -6.53
C GLU A 152 4.46 -4.47 -6.67
N LYS A 153 4.66 -3.73 -5.58
CA LYS A 153 5.35 -2.42 -5.60
C LYS A 153 6.80 -2.53 -6.07
N PHE A 154 7.52 -3.58 -5.66
CA PHE A 154 8.93 -3.75 -5.95
C PHE A 154 9.22 -4.52 -7.24
N ARG A 155 8.38 -5.48 -7.66
CA ARG A 155 8.48 -6.06 -9.01
C ARG A 155 8.25 -5.02 -10.08
N ILE A 156 7.35 -4.05 -9.88
CA ILE A 156 7.19 -2.93 -10.81
C ILE A 156 8.50 -2.12 -10.92
N LYS A 157 9.27 -2.01 -9.82
CA LYS A 157 10.62 -1.44 -9.85
C LYS A 157 11.66 -2.35 -10.52
N GLU A 158 11.60 -3.66 -10.32
CA GLU A 158 12.48 -4.64 -10.99
C GLU A 158 12.16 -4.80 -12.48
N THR A 159 10.93 -4.52 -12.94
CA THR A 159 10.61 -4.48 -14.38
C THR A 159 11.14 -3.24 -15.08
N ILE A 160 11.56 -2.20 -14.34
CA ILE A 160 12.45 -1.13 -14.82
C ILE A 160 13.94 -1.59 -14.68
N GLY A 161 14.16 -2.90 -14.64
CA GLY A 161 15.45 -3.56 -14.46
C GLY A 161 15.89 -4.28 -15.73
N LEU A 162 17.16 -4.08 -16.08
CA LEU A 162 17.95 -4.69 -17.16
C LEU A 162 17.51 -4.44 -18.61
N GLY A 163 16.22 -4.54 -18.94
CA GLY A 163 15.73 -4.31 -20.32
C GLY A 163 16.03 -2.89 -20.81
N ASP A 164 15.64 -1.89 -20.02
CA ASP A 164 15.89 -0.48 -20.35
C ASP A 164 17.38 -0.15 -20.35
N ILE A 165 18.16 -0.71 -19.42
CA ILE A 165 19.62 -0.50 -19.36
C ILE A 165 20.31 -1.09 -20.60
N LEU A 166 19.93 -2.29 -21.04
CA LEU A 166 20.47 -2.92 -22.24
C LEU A 166 20.08 -2.16 -23.51
N VAL A 167 18.83 -1.67 -23.59
CA VAL A 167 18.37 -0.82 -24.69
C VAL A 167 19.16 0.49 -24.73
N TRP A 168 19.39 1.14 -23.57
CA TRP A 168 20.22 2.34 -23.50
C TRP A 168 21.69 2.08 -23.88
N ILE A 169 22.29 0.97 -23.43
CA ILE A 169 23.66 0.59 -23.84
C ILE A 169 23.75 0.37 -25.35
N LEU A 170 22.72 -0.23 -25.96
CA LEU A 170 22.68 -0.50 -27.40
C LEU A 170 22.44 0.77 -28.23
N LEU A 171 21.71 1.74 -27.70
CA LEU A 171 21.35 2.99 -28.40
C LEU A 171 22.37 4.13 -28.20
N ILE A 172 23.17 4.12 -27.12
CA ILE A 172 24.21 5.13 -26.87
C ILE A 172 25.20 5.28 -28.05
N PRO A 173 25.75 4.20 -28.64
CA PRO A 173 26.64 4.30 -29.80
C PRO A 173 25.98 4.95 -31.02
N VAL A 174 24.70 4.65 -31.25
CA VAL A 174 23.92 5.21 -32.37
C VAL A 174 23.72 6.72 -32.17
N PHE A 175 23.39 7.14 -30.94
CA PHE A 175 23.26 8.56 -30.59
C PHE A 175 24.58 9.32 -30.77
N ILE A 176 25.72 8.74 -30.39
CA ILE A 176 27.04 9.36 -30.57
C ILE A 176 27.34 9.57 -32.06
N ILE A 177 27.08 8.58 -32.91
CA ILE A 177 27.29 8.70 -34.37
C ILE A 177 26.41 9.80 -34.97
N ILE A 178 25.13 9.88 -34.58
CA ILE A 178 24.22 10.93 -35.04
C ILE A 178 24.74 12.31 -34.62
N LEU A 179 25.22 12.46 -33.38
CA LEU A 179 25.76 13.72 -32.90
C LEU A 179 27.00 14.17 -33.69
N ILE A 180 27.89 13.23 -34.02
CA ILE A 180 29.08 13.50 -34.84
C ILE A 180 28.66 13.96 -36.24
N ILE A 181 27.66 13.32 -36.85
CA ILE A 181 27.13 13.71 -38.17
C ILE A 181 26.55 15.13 -38.13
N ILE A 182 25.75 15.45 -37.11
CA ILE A 182 25.16 16.79 -36.95
C ILE A 182 26.26 17.86 -36.79
N ILE A 183 27.29 17.58 -35.99
CA ILE A 183 28.43 18.49 -35.82
C ILE A 183 29.16 18.68 -37.16
N PHE A 184 29.42 17.60 -37.91
CA PHE A 184 30.07 17.68 -39.21
C PHE A 184 29.23 18.45 -40.25
N GLN A 185 27.92 18.26 -40.27
CA GLN A 185 27.02 19.01 -41.16
C GLN A 185 27.04 20.50 -40.83
N ASN A 186 26.95 20.86 -39.54
CA ASN A 186 27.02 22.26 -39.10
C ASN A 186 28.38 22.92 -39.42
N VAL A 187 29.49 22.19 -39.28
CA VAL A 187 30.83 22.69 -39.65
C VAL A 187 30.94 22.86 -41.17
N LYS A 188 30.43 21.91 -41.95
CA LYS A 188 30.45 21.97 -43.41
C LYS A 188 29.59 23.11 -43.95
N GLU A 189 28.41 23.36 -43.38
CA GLU A 189 27.58 24.51 -43.71
C GLU A 189 28.27 25.84 -43.38
N LYS A 190 28.94 25.93 -42.21
CA LYS A 190 29.72 27.12 -41.84
C LYS A 190 30.87 27.40 -42.82
N ILE A 191 31.56 26.35 -43.30
CA ILE A 191 32.66 26.50 -44.27
C ILE A 191 32.13 26.87 -45.66
N LYS A 192 30.94 26.38 -46.05
CA LYS A 192 30.35 26.64 -47.37
C LYS A 192 29.68 28.02 -47.48
N ASN A 193 29.35 28.63 -46.34
CA ASN A 193 28.77 29.97 -46.22
C ASN A 193 29.81 31.05 -45.82
N GLN A 194 31.11 30.72 -45.84
CA GLN A 194 32.23 31.67 -45.86
C GLN A 194 32.71 31.87 -47.31
#